data_AF-A0A8C4JDU2-F1
#
_entry.id   AF-A0A8C4JDU2-F1
#
_cell.length_a   1.000
_cell.length_b   1.000
_cell.length_c   1.000
_cell.angle_alpha   90.00
_cell.angle_beta   90.00
_cell.angle_gamma   90.00
#
_symmetry.space_group_name_H-M   'P 1'
#
loop_
_entity.id
_entity.type
_entity.pdbx_description
1 polymer ?
#
loop_
_entity_poly.entity_id
_entity_poly.type
_entity_poly.pdbx_seq_one_letter_code
_entity_poly.pdbx_strand_id
1 'polypeptide(L)'
;MRTTRKVSVWPVGLVGGRRYERPIVENGKVVGWYTGWRADRPFAIDMAGFAVSLQVILSHPKAVFKRRGSQPGMQESDFLKQITTVEELEPKANNCTKVLISTVTKKLLYCLCRLPSAVLTEMFFYRFLYGTHEQKK
;
A
#
# COMPACT_ATOMS: atom_id res chain seq x y z
N MET A 1 -4.23 -8.80 -10.95
CA MET A 1 -5.19 -9.28 -9.94
C MET A 1 -6.24 -10.28 -10.45
N ARG A 2 -6.50 -10.43 -11.76
CA ARG A 2 -7.54 -11.37 -12.24
C ARG A 2 -7.32 -12.84 -11.86
N THR A 3 -6.07 -13.24 -11.65
CA THR A 3 -5.67 -14.63 -11.32
C THR A 3 -5.39 -14.85 -9.83
N THR A 4 -5.91 -14.00 -8.95
CA THR A 4 -5.73 -14.13 -7.49
C THR A 4 -6.55 -15.29 -6.96
N ARG A 5 -5.93 -16.20 -6.19
CA ARG A 5 -6.61 -17.35 -5.57
C ARG A 5 -7.05 -17.05 -4.15
N LYS A 6 -6.15 -16.47 -3.34
CA LYS A 6 -6.45 -16.02 -1.97
C LYS A 6 -6.39 -14.50 -1.85
N VAL A 7 -5.20 -13.98 -1.56
CA VAL A 7 -4.92 -12.55 -1.44
C VAL A 7 -3.65 -12.26 -2.20
N SER A 8 -3.71 -11.33 -3.14
CA SER A 8 -2.56 -10.92 -3.93
C SER A 8 -2.10 -9.53 -3.53
N VAL A 9 -0.80 -9.31 -3.52
CA VAL A 9 -0.18 -8.04 -3.12
C VAL A 9 0.79 -7.50 -4.17
N TRP A 10 0.95 -6.17 -4.21
CA TRP A 10 1.88 -5.48 -5.10
C TRP A 10 2.33 -4.12 -4.55
N PRO A 11 3.38 -3.52 -5.12
CA PRO A 11 3.85 -2.19 -4.74
C PRO A 11 2.87 -1.09 -5.11
N VAL A 12 2.80 -0.05 -4.26
CA VAL A 12 1.98 1.14 -4.46
C VAL A 12 2.87 2.38 -4.41
N GLY A 13 2.72 3.25 -5.40
CA GLY A 13 3.44 4.52 -5.49
C GLY A 13 2.76 5.67 -4.75
N LEU A 14 3.57 6.65 -4.33
CA LEU A 14 3.15 7.92 -3.71
C LEU A 14 2.29 7.73 -2.44
N VAL A 15 2.70 6.80 -1.58
CA VAL A 15 1.99 6.43 -0.36
C VAL A 15 2.91 6.46 0.86
N GLY A 16 2.34 6.66 2.06
CA GLY A 16 3.11 6.65 3.31
C GLY A 16 4.21 7.70 3.40
N GLY A 17 4.13 8.78 2.62
CA GLY A 17 5.19 9.81 2.54
C GLY A 17 6.44 9.38 1.75
N ARG A 18 6.39 8.29 0.98
CA ARG A 18 7.52 7.76 0.18
C ARG A 18 7.18 7.69 -1.32
N ARG A 19 8.18 7.42 -2.20
CA ARG A 19 7.93 7.20 -3.65
C ARG A 19 7.05 5.99 -3.85
N TYR A 20 7.28 4.96 -3.05
CA TYR A 20 6.53 3.73 -3.08
C TYR A 20 6.66 3.01 -1.74
N GLU A 21 5.68 2.18 -1.47
CA GLU A 21 5.76 1.11 -0.49
C GLU A 21 5.62 -0.22 -1.21
N ARG A 22 6.31 -1.26 -0.72
CA ARG A 22 6.28 -2.57 -1.37
C ARG A 22 6.37 -3.72 -0.37
N PRO A 23 5.77 -4.87 -0.69
CA PRO A 23 6.14 -6.13 -0.05
C PRO A 23 7.60 -6.47 -0.35
N ILE A 24 8.31 -6.99 0.64
CA ILE A 24 9.62 -7.61 0.47
C ILE A 24 9.36 -9.09 0.20
N VAL A 25 9.84 -9.56 -0.95
CA VAL A 25 9.59 -10.91 -1.43
C VAL A 25 10.91 -11.64 -1.56
N GLU A 26 11.01 -12.81 -0.95
CA GLU A 26 12.13 -13.74 -1.07
C GLU A 26 11.58 -15.12 -1.44
N ASN A 27 12.21 -15.78 -2.43
CA ASN A 27 11.80 -17.10 -2.90
C ASN A 27 10.29 -17.21 -3.23
N GLY A 28 9.71 -16.13 -3.76
CA GLY A 28 8.29 -16.07 -4.13
C GLY A 28 7.31 -15.92 -2.96
N LYS A 29 7.80 -15.69 -1.73
CA LYS A 29 6.98 -15.44 -0.54
C LYS A 29 7.24 -14.07 0.04
N VAL A 30 6.23 -13.47 0.65
CA VAL A 30 6.37 -12.20 1.37
C VAL A 30 7.05 -12.48 2.71
N VAL A 31 8.17 -11.81 2.97
CA VAL A 31 8.95 -11.93 4.22
C VAL A 31 8.87 -10.67 5.08
N GLY A 32 8.41 -9.56 4.51
CA GLY A 32 8.30 -8.29 5.22
C GLY A 32 7.78 -7.17 4.34
N TRP A 33 7.92 -5.93 4.83
CA TRP A 33 7.34 -4.75 4.21
C TRP A 33 8.35 -3.61 4.15
N TYR A 34 8.46 -2.98 2.98
CA TYR A 34 9.15 -1.71 2.81
C TYR A 34 8.14 -0.58 2.94
N THR A 35 8.00 -0.04 4.16
CA THR A 35 7.10 1.07 4.49
C THR A 35 7.85 2.13 5.30
N GLY A 36 7.43 3.39 5.17
CA GLY A 36 7.96 4.49 5.98
C GLY A 36 7.28 4.65 7.33
N TRP A 37 6.14 4.00 7.52
CA TRP A 37 5.24 4.30 8.63
C TRP A 37 4.69 3.02 9.25
N ARG A 38 5.00 2.81 10.53
CA ARG A 38 4.59 1.65 11.34
C ARG A 38 4.89 0.32 10.64
N ALA A 39 6.18 -0.02 10.53
CA ALA A 39 6.64 -1.30 9.98
C ALA A 39 6.38 -2.49 10.92
N ASP A 40 6.04 -2.22 12.18
CA ASP A 40 5.60 -3.20 13.19
C ASP A 40 4.24 -3.84 12.88
N ARG A 41 3.52 -3.30 11.89
CA ARG A 41 2.23 -3.84 11.48
C ARG A 41 2.41 -5.16 10.74
N PRO A 42 1.59 -6.17 11.03
CA PRO A 42 1.70 -7.47 10.36
C PRO A 42 1.37 -7.39 8.86
N PHE A 43 0.50 -6.48 8.45
CA PHE A 43 0.30 -6.15 7.03
C PHE A 43 0.50 -4.65 6.82
N ALA A 44 1.75 -4.24 6.61
CA ALA A 44 2.08 -2.85 6.32
C ALA A 44 1.94 -2.57 4.82
N ILE A 45 0.70 -2.55 4.35
CA ILE A 45 0.32 -2.28 2.97
C ILE A 45 -0.86 -1.32 2.91
N ASP A 46 -0.90 -0.48 1.87
CA ASP A 46 -2.02 0.42 1.58
C ASP A 46 -3.22 -0.33 0.97
N MET A 47 -4.41 0.25 1.10
CA MET A 47 -5.66 -0.28 0.55
C MET A 47 -5.58 -0.57 -0.96
N ALA A 48 -4.82 0.23 -1.73
CA ALA A 48 -4.64 0.01 -3.17
C ALA A 48 -3.64 -1.12 -3.51
N GLY A 49 -2.94 -1.66 -2.51
CA GLY A 49 -1.83 -2.60 -2.68
C GLY A 49 -2.23 -4.07 -2.70
N PHE A 50 -3.50 -4.40 -2.47
CA PHE A 50 -3.95 -5.78 -2.43
C PHE A 50 -5.27 -6.01 -3.15
N ALA A 51 -5.54 -7.28 -3.48
CA ALA A 51 -6.86 -7.76 -3.86
C ALA A 51 -7.14 -9.11 -3.21
N VAL A 52 -8.40 -9.35 -2.93
CA VAL A 52 -8.90 -10.58 -2.31
C VAL A 52 -9.80 -11.31 -3.30
N SER A 53 -9.67 -12.62 -3.36
CA SER A 53 -10.57 -13.48 -4.12
C SER A 53 -11.97 -13.46 -3.52
N LEU A 54 -13.00 -13.41 -4.38
CA LEU A 54 -14.40 -13.42 -3.94
C LEU A 54 -14.72 -14.66 -3.08
N GLN A 55 -14.12 -15.81 -3.40
CA GLN A 55 -14.31 -17.03 -2.63
C GLN A 55 -13.85 -16.89 -1.17
N VAL A 56 -12.74 -16.18 -0.94
CA VAL A 56 -12.21 -15.92 0.42
C VAL A 56 -13.12 -14.99 1.20
N ILE A 57 -13.70 -13.99 0.55
CA ILE A 57 -14.67 -13.10 1.20
C ILE A 57 -15.93 -13.86 1.60
N LEU A 58 -16.45 -14.70 0.71
CA LEU A 58 -17.64 -15.52 0.99
C LEU A 58 -17.38 -16.57 2.08
N SER A 59 -16.17 -17.10 2.20
CA SER A 59 -15.82 -18.03 3.27
C SER A 59 -15.59 -17.36 4.63
N HIS A 60 -15.41 -16.04 4.65
CA HIS A 60 -15.21 -15.25 5.88
C HIS A 60 -16.30 -14.17 6.02
N PRO A 61 -17.57 -14.53 6.22
CA PRO A 61 -18.69 -13.56 6.25
C PRO A 61 -18.61 -12.56 7.40
N LYS A 62 -17.78 -12.83 8.42
CA LYS A 62 -17.53 -11.92 9.55
C LYS A 62 -16.39 -10.94 9.30
N ALA A 63 -15.61 -11.12 8.22
CA ALA A 63 -14.48 -10.27 7.90
C ALA A 63 -14.95 -8.90 7.43
N VAL A 64 -14.77 -7.90 8.28
CA VAL A 64 -15.17 -6.51 7.99
C VAL A 64 -14.06 -5.54 8.39
N PHE A 65 -14.03 -4.40 7.71
CA PHE A 65 -13.21 -3.27 8.12
C PHE A 65 -13.79 -2.64 9.39
N LYS A 66 -13.00 -2.61 10.47
CA LYS A 66 -13.40 -2.03 11.75
C LYS A 66 -13.23 -0.51 11.72
N ARG A 67 -14.33 0.23 11.77
CA ARG A 67 -14.31 1.71 11.84
C ARG A 67 -13.99 2.24 13.24
N ARG A 68 -14.43 1.55 14.29
CA ARG A 68 -14.19 1.92 15.70
C ARG A 68 -13.27 0.88 16.34
N GLY A 69 -12.27 1.34 17.09
CA GLY A 69 -11.31 0.50 17.81
C GLY A 69 -10.07 0.08 17.02
N SER A 70 -9.98 0.39 15.72
CA SER A 70 -8.74 0.26 14.96
C SER A 70 -7.90 1.53 15.16
N GLN A 71 -6.61 1.36 15.44
CA GLN A 71 -5.69 2.49 15.49
C GLN A 71 -5.58 3.11 14.09
N PRO A 72 -5.22 4.41 13.97
CA PRO A 72 -4.93 5.00 12.67
C PRO A 72 -3.97 4.09 11.87
N GLY A 73 -4.32 3.84 10.61
CA GLY A 73 -3.58 2.99 9.67
C GLY A 73 -3.44 1.51 10.05
N MET A 74 -4.28 0.99 10.96
CA MET A 74 -4.39 -0.46 11.22
C MET A 74 -5.56 -1.11 10.46
N GLN A 75 -6.35 -0.35 9.73
CA GLN A 75 -7.60 -0.80 9.15
C GLN A 75 -7.41 -1.95 8.14
N GLU A 76 -6.39 -1.85 7.29
CA GLU A 76 -5.99 -2.86 6.32
C GLU A 76 -5.46 -4.11 7.04
N SER A 77 -4.58 -3.91 8.02
CA SER A 77 -4.02 -4.99 8.83
C SER A 77 -5.10 -5.77 9.59
N ASP A 78 -6.05 -5.08 10.21
CA ASP A 78 -7.11 -5.70 11.00
C ASP A 78 -8.07 -6.49 10.10
N PHE A 79 -8.30 -6.06 8.87
CA PHE A 79 -9.08 -6.80 7.89
C PHE A 79 -8.31 -8.02 7.36
N LEU A 80 -7.07 -7.85 6.91
CA LEU A 80 -6.28 -8.91 6.30
C LEU A 80 -6.00 -10.06 7.29
N LYS A 81 -5.77 -9.75 8.57
CA LYS A 81 -5.65 -10.76 9.65
C LYS A 81 -6.85 -11.69 9.78
N GLN A 82 -8.04 -11.24 9.39
CA GLN A 82 -9.27 -12.05 9.51
C GLN A 82 -9.43 -13.05 8.37
N ILE A 83 -8.68 -12.88 7.26
CA ILE A 83 -8.89 -13.64 6.03
C ILE A 83 -7.67 -14.45 5.57
N THR A 84 -6.46 -14.04 5.96
CA THR A 84 -5.22 -14.65 5.45
C THR A 84 -4.05 -14.44 6.40
N THR A 85 -2.93 -15.11 6.12
CA THR A 85 -1.63 -14.93 6.78
C THR A 85 -0.59 -14.42 5.78
N VAL A 86 0.56 -13.93 6.27
CA VAL A 86 1.59 -13.31 5.41
C VAL A 86 2.17 -14.32 4.41
N GLU A 87 2.26 -15.58 4.81
CA GLU A 87 2.83 -16.68 4.02
C GLU A 87 1.93 -17.10 2.85
N GLU A 88 0.63 -16.83 2.96
CA GLU A 88 -0.36 -17.13 1.94
C GLU A 88 -0.54 -16.01 0.90
N LEU A 89 0.14 -14.87 1.11
CA LEU A 89 0.09 -13.75 0.19
C LEU A 89 0.75 -14.12 -1.13
N GLU A 90 0.06 -13.81 -2.22
CA GLU A 90 0.56 -14.02 -3.58
C GLU A 90 1.23 -12.74 -4.10
N PRO A 91 2.57 -12.66 -4.16
CA PRO A 91 3.23 -11.50 -4.73
C PRO A 91 2.95 -11.41 -6.24
N LYS A 92 2.53 -10.24 -6.70
CA LYS A 92 2.34 -9.92 -8.13
C LYS A 92 3.35 -8.84 -8.57
N ALA A 93 3.17 -8.30 -9.78
CA ALA A 93 4.01 -7.25 -10.35
C ALA A 93 5.52 -7.61 -10.37
N ASN A 94 5.84 -8.78 -10.93
CA ASN A 94 7.19 -9.34 -11.00
C ASN A 94 7.87 -9.40 -9.63
N ASN A 95 7.31 -10.18 -8.69
CA ASN A 95 7.80 -10.29 -7.31
C ASN A 95 7.93 -8.93 -6.59
N CYS A 96 6.93 -8.06 -6.79
CA CYS A 96 6.87 -6.75 -6.15
C CYS A 96 8.05 -5.82 -6.48
N THR A 97 8.64 -5.96 -7.68
CA THR A 97 9.71 -5.08 -8.18
C THR A 97 9.20 -3.92 -9.02
N LYS A 98 7.99 -4.04 -9.59
CA LYS A 98 7.38 -2.98 -10.42
C LYS A 98 6.22 -2.30 -9.69
N VAL A 99 6.22 -0.96 -9.74
CA VAL A 99 5.10 -0.14 -9.27
C VAL A 99 4.13 0.07 -10.44
N LEU A 100 2.91 -0.46 -10.33
CA LEU A 100 1.90 -0.37 -11.38
C LEU A 100 0.77 0.61 -11.05
N ILE A 101 0.61 0.96 -9.77
CA ILE A 101 -0.47 1.79 -9.25
C ILE A 101 0.15 2.87 -8.36
N SER A 102 -0.37 4.10 -8.43
CA SER A 102 0.04 5.22 -7.58
C SER A 102 -1.18 5.94 -7.01
N THR A 103 -1.12 6.30 -5.73
CA THR A 103 -2.18 7.08 -5.07
C THR A 103 -1.95 8.57 -5.28
N VAL A 104 -2.79 9.21 -6.11
CA VAL A 104 -2.73 10.65 -6.36
C VAL A 104 -3.89 11.33 -5.63
N THR A 105 -3.60 12.25 -4.72
CA THR A 105 -4.63 13.04 -4.04
C THR A 105 -5.01 14.26 -4.87
N LYS A 106 -6.25 14.78 -4.74
CA LYS A 106 -6.70 15.99 -5.47
C LYS A 106 -5.76 17.18 -5.29
N LYS A 107 -5.20 17.38 -4.08
CA LYS A 107 -4.22 18.45 -3.81
C LYS A 107 -2.93 18.25 -4.60
N LEU A 108 -2.47 17.01 -4.74
CA LEU A 108 -1.32 16.67 -5.58
C LEU A 108 -1.68 16.86 -7.06
N LEU A 109 -2.86 16.43 -7.49
CA LEU A 109 -3.35 16.58 -8.86
C LEU A 109 -3.45 18.06 -9.28
N TYR A 110 -3.99 18.93 -8.42
CA TYR A 110 -4.04 20.37 -8.65
C TYR A 110 -2.63 20.99 -8.76
N CYS A 111 -1.69 20.51 -7.94
CA CYS A 111 -0.31 20.97 -8.00
C CYS A 111 0.38 20.49 -9.29
N LEU A 112 0.13 19.25 -9.72
CA LEU A 112 0.70 18.66 -10.94
C LEU A 112 0.11 19.29 -12.22
N CYS A 113 -1.19 19.59 -12.24
CA CYS A 113 -1.86 20.19 -13.41
C CYS A 113 -1.47 21.66 -13.64
N ARG A 114 -0.96 22.37 -12.62
CA ARG A 114 -0.62 23.80 -12.72
C ARG A 114 0.85 24.06 -13.02
N LEU A 115 1.65 23.00 -13.19
CA LEU A 115 3.08 23.11 -13.41
C LEU A 115 3.40 22.84 -14.88
N PRO A 116 4.22 23.70 -15.54
CA PRO A 116 4.74 23.38 -16.86
C PRO A 116 5.56 22.09 -16.79
N SER A 117 5.57 21.32 -17.87
CA SER A 117 6.11 19.95 -17.96
C SER A 117 7.53 19.76 -17.42
N ALA A 118 8.36 20.80 -17.41
CA ALA A 118 9.71 20.79 -16.83
C ALA A 118 9.75 20.80 -15.28
N VAL A 119 8.75 21.40 -14.63
CA VAL A 119 8.68 21.57 -13.16
C VAL A 119 8.01 20.37 -12.48
N LEU A 120 7.29 19.54 -13.24
CA LEU A 120 6.75 18.26 -12.77
C LEU A 120 7.88 17.37 -12.20
N THR A 121 8.99 17.24 -12.92
CA THR A 121 10.18 16.49 -12.48
C THR A 121 10.81 17.05 -11.21
N GLU A 122 10.91 18.37 -11.09
CA GLU A 122 11.52 19.08 -9.95
C GLU A 122 10.63 19.07 -8.69
N MET A 123 9.31 19.27 -8.81
CA MET A 123 8.40 19.20 -7.65
C MET A 123 8.14 17.78 -7.14
N PHE A 124 8.21 16.77 -8.03
CA PHE A 124 8.31 15.38 -7.60
C PHE A 124 9.59 15.12 -6.82
N PHE A 125 10.65 15.92 -6.98
CA PHE A 125 11.89 15.82 -6.22
C PHE A 125 11.85 16.65 -4.92
N TYR A 126 11.26 17.84 -4.95
CA TYR A 126 11.26 18.76 -3.80
C TYR A 126 10.36 18.31 -2.65
N ARG A 127 9.15 17.83 -2.94
CA ARG A 127 8.28 17.24 -1.91
C ARG A 127 8.74 15.85 -1.48
N PHE A 128 9.69 15.29 -2.21
CA PHE A 128 10.29 13.98 -2.01
C PHE A 128 11.55 14.01 -1.14
N LEU A 129 12.29 15.12 -1.11
CA LEU A 129 13.41 15.35 -0.19
C LEU A 129 13.00 16.11 1.09
N TYR A 130 12.02 17.02 1.03
CA TYR A 130 11.63 17.86 2.19
C TYR A 130 10.32 17.44 2.88
N GLY A 131 9.84 16.22 2.64
CA GLY A 131 8.60 15.69 3.22
C GLY A 131 8.67 15.23 4.68
N THR A 132 9.74 15.53 5.42
CA THR A 132 9.87 15.23 6.86
C THR A 132 10.06 16.51 7.68
N HIS A 133 9.06 17.37 7.73
CA HIS A 133 8.99 18.35 8.83
C HIS A 133 7.55 18.81 9.10
N GLU A 134 6.66 17.88 9.45
CA GLU A 134 5.45 18.25 10.20
C GLU A 134 5.06 17.12 11.15
N GLN A 135 5.97 16.79 12.08
CA GLN A 135 5.59 16.24 13.38
C GLN A 135 4.90 17.39 14.15
N LYS A 136 3.58 17.45 14.09
CA LYS A 136 2.80 18.30 14.98
C LYS A 136 2.65 17.58 16.33
N LYS A 137 3.10 18.30 17.37
CA LYS A 137 2.85 18.08 18.80
C LYS A 137 1.40 17.70 19.09
#